data_AF-V7D6B5-F1
#
_entry.id   AF-V7D6B5-F1
#
_cell.length_a   1.000
_cell.length_b   1.000
_cell.length_c   1.000
_cell.angle_alpha   90.00
_cell.angle_beta   90.00
_cell.angle_gamma   90.00
#
_symmetry.space_group_name_H-M   'P 1'
#
loop_
_entity.id
_entity.type
_entity.pdbx_description
1 polymer ?
#
loop_
_entity_poly.entity_id
_entity_poly.type
_entity_poly.pdbx_seq_one_letter_code
_entity_poly.pdbx_strand_id
1 'polypeptide(L)' 'MFAPIARNFDKHIPVEDVHSFNFQVFEEDRLIVEAQKPERLPLDPSLEVHIPADMSSIAYRKGLRSQGLSQFFLS' A
#
# COMPACT_ATOMS: atom_id res chain seq x y z
N MET A 1 -5.57 7.94 8.35
CA MET A 1 -4.73 6.76 8.09
C MET A 1 -4.31 6.16 9.42
N PHE A 2 -4.33 4.84 9.58
CA PHE A 2 -3.78 4.15 10.75
C PHE A 2 -2.49 3.44 10.31
N ALA A 3 -1.33 3.87 10.85
CA ALA A 3 -0.02 3.36 10.48
C ALA A 3 0.86 3.22 11.74
N PRO A 4 0.84 2.05 12.41
CA PRO A 4 1.67 1.82 13.58
C PRO A 4 3.14 1.77 13.19
N ILE A 5 3.98 2.55 13.87
CA ILE A 5 5.44 2.56 13.65
C ILE A 5 6.09 1.77 14.78
N ALA A 6 6.75 0.67 14.43
CA ALA A 6 7.54 -0.13 15.36
C ALA A 6 9.03 0.13 15.13
N ARG A 7 9.75 0.53 16.18
CA ARG A 7 11.18 0.84 16.13
C ARG A 7 11.90 0.17 17.29
N ASN A 8 12.93 -0.63 16.99
CA ASN A 8 13.77 -1.29 18.00
C ASN A 8 15.20 -0.70 18.11
N PHE A 9 15.51 0.34 17.34
CA PHE A 9 16.80 1.07 17.32
C PHE A 9 16.60 2.57 17.60
N ASP A 10 17.68 3.37 17.64
CA ASP A 10 17.66 4.84 17.81
C ASP A 10 16.70 5.37 18.87
N LYS A 11 16.66 4.69 20.02
CA LYS A 11 15.73 4.99 21.13
C LYS A 11 15.96 6.36 21.77
N HIS A 12 17.09 6.99 21.48
CA HIS A 12 17.45 8.33 21.94
C HIS A 12 16.81 9.44 21.08
N ILE A 13 16.38 9.13 19.86
CA ILE A 13 15.70 10.09 18.98
C ILE A 13 14.24 10.24 19.45
N PRO A 14 13.76 11.49 19.62
CA PRO A 14 12.36 11.78 19.93
C PRO A 14 11.39 11.07 18.99
N VAL A 15 10.26 10.63 19.52
CA VAL A 15 9.24 9.91 18.74
C VAL A 15 8.57 10.86 17.74
N GLU A 16 8.48 12.14 18.10
CA GLU A 16 7.94 13.22 17.29
C GLU A 16 8.70 13.42 15.97
N ASP A 17 10.03 13.28 15.99
CA ASP A 17 10.86 13.41 14.79
C ASP A 17 10.58 12.25 13.82
N VAL A 18 10.40 11.03 14.35
CA VAL A 18 10.02 9.86 13.54
C VAL A 18 8.64 10.05 12.92
N HIS A 19 7.68 10.55 13.71
CA HIS A 19 6.34 10.84 13.21
C HIS A 19 6.34 11.92 12.14
N SER A 20 7.10 12.99 12.34
CA SER A 20 7.20 14.10 11.38
C SER A 20 7.78 13.65 10.05
N PHE A 21 8.83 12.83 10.08
CA PHE A 21 9.41 12.24 8.88
C PHE A 21 8.41 11.33 8.14
N ASN A 22 7.77 10.40 8.86
CA ASN A 22 6.81 9.49 8.23
C ASN A 22 5.58 10.23 7.70
N PHE A 23 5.14 11.28 8.38
CA PHE A 23 4.03 12.12 7.93
C PHE A 23 4.33 12.76 6.57
N GLN A 24 5.55 13.25 6.36
CA GLN A 24 5.96 13.78 5.05
C GLN A 24 5.88 12.71 3.96
N VAL A 25 6.43 11.52 4.20
CA VAL A 25 6.37 10.40 3.25
C VAL A 25 4.92 10.02 2.93
N PHE A 26 4.05 9.99 3.93
CA PHE A 26 2.63 9.69 3.71
C PHE A 26 1.92 10.75 2.87
N GLU A 27 2.23 12.04 3.05
CA GLU A 27 1.66 13.09 2.20
C GLU A 27 2.16 13.00 0.75
N GLU A 28 3.42 12.63 0.54
CA GLU A 28 3.97 12.37 -0.80
C GLU A 28 3.22 11.22 -1.49
N ASP A 29 3.03 10.10 -0.79
CA ASP A 29 2.30 8.94 -1.29
C ASP A 29 0.81 9.24 -1.52
N ARG A 30 0.19 10.03 -0.63
CA ARG A 30 -1.24 10.38 -0.68
C ARG A 30 -1.60 11.05 -2.00
N LEU A 31 -0.77 11.98 -2.48
CA LEU A 31 -1.00 12.69 -3.75
C LEU A 31 -1.04 11.72 -4.94
N ILE A 32 -0.18 10.71 -4.94
CA ILE A 32 -0.11 9.71 -6.02
C ILE A 32 -1.30 8.76 -5.95
N VAL A 33 -1.60 8.24 -4.76
CA VAL A 33 -2.66 7.25 -4.54
C VAL A 33 -4.04 7.84 -4.81
N GLU A 34 -4.33 9.05 -4.31
CA GLU A 34 -5.63 9.71 -4.51
C GLU A 34 -5.86 10.14 -5.96
N ALA A 35 -4.80 10.36 -6.74
CA ALA A 35 -4.91 10.65 -8.17
C ALA A 35 -5.25 9.40 -9.00
N GLN A 36 -5.06 8.19 -8.47
CA GLN A 36 -5.46 6.96 -9.14
C GLN A 36 -7.00 6.81 -9.12
N LYS A 37 -7.58 6.41 -10.25
CA LYS A 37 -9.01 6.08 -10.35
C LYS A 37 -9.28 4.62 -10.73
N PRO A 38 -8.87 3.63 -9.94
CA PRO A 38 -9.41 2.30 -10.08
C PRO A 38 -10.72 2.25 -9.30
N GLU A 39 -11.87 2.30 -9.98
CA GLU A 39 -13.19 2.11 -9.34
C GLU A 39 -13.26 0.75 -8.62
N ARG A 40 -12.41 -0.21 -9.00
CA ARG A 40 -12.30 -1.58 -8.48
C ARG A 40 -10.86 -2.05 -8.51
N LEU A 41 -10.49 -2.99 -7.65
CA LEU A 41 -9.16 -3.63 -7.70
C LEU A 41 -9.02 -4.44 -9.00
N PRO A 42 -8.14 -4.09 -9.95
CA PRO A 42 -7.97 -4.88 -11.17
C PRO A 42 -7.34 -6.22 -10.81
N LEU A 43 -8.16 -7.28 -10.81
CA LEU A 43 -7.70 -8.65 -10.59
C LEU A 43 -7.14 -9.30 -11.86
N ASP A 44 -7.30 -8.63 -13.01
CA ASP A 44 -6.71 -9.05 -14.27
C ASP A 44 -5.31 -8.44 -14.43
N PRO A 45 -4.24 -9.24 -14.39
CA PRO A 45 -2.87 -8.75 -14.56
C PRO A 45 -2.60 -8.19 -15.96
N SER A 46 -3.41 -8.54 -16.97
CA SER A 46 -3.20 -8.06 -18.34
C SER A 46 -3.53 -6.58 -18.54
N LEU A 47 -4.13 -5.93 -17.54
CA LEU A 47 -4.48 -4.51 -17.54
C LEU A 47 -3.37 -3.59 -17.01
N GLU A 48 -2.24 -4.14 -16.53
CA GLU A 48 -1.13 -3.37 -15.96
C GLU A 48 0.20 -3.69 -16.65
N VAL A 49 1.02 -2.67 -16.90
CA VAL A 49 2.41 -2.86 -17.34
C VAL A 49 3.24 -3.22 -16.12
N HIS A 50 3.68 -4.47 -16.01
CA HIS A 50 4.40 -4.96 -14.84
C HIS A 50 5.89 -4.61 -14.85
N ILE A 51 6.37 -4.02 -13.75
CA ILE A 51 7.78 -3.91 -13.39
C ILE A 51 8.11 -4.89 -12.26
N PRO A 52 9.40 -5.23 -12.01
CA PRO A 52 9.77 -6.18 -10.95
C PRO A 52 9.26 -5.82 -9.55
N ALA A 53 9.01 -4.53 -9.28
CA ALA A 53 8.45 -4.06 -8.02
C ALA A 53 6.99 -4.50 -7.80
N ASP A 54 6.26 -4.89 -8.85
CA ASP A 54 4.83 -5.25 -8.77
C ASP A 54 4.58 -6.69 -8.28
N MET A 55 5.64 -7.49 -8.10
CA MET A 55 5.53 -8.90 -7.73
C MET A 55 4.78 -9.11 -6.42
N SER A 56 4.94 -8.21 -5.44
CA SER A 56 4.22 -8.25 -4.17
C SER A 56 2.72 -7.98 -4.36
N SER A 57 2.35 -6.97 -5.14
CA SER A 57 0.97 -6.64 -5.49
C SER A 57 0.28 -7.78 -6.23
N ILE A 58 0.99 -8.44 -7.16
CA ILE A 58 0.48 -9.61 -7.88
C ILE A 58 0.22 -10.79 -6.92
N ALA A 59 1.19 -11.09 -6.03
CA ALA A 59 1.05 -12.16 -5.05
C ALA A 59 -0.14 -11.88 -4.10
N TYR A 60 -0.31 -10.64 -3.66
CA TYR A 60 -1.42 -10.21 -2.82
C TYR A 60 -2.78 -10.44 -3.51
N ARG A 61 -2.95 -9.98 -4.76
CA ARG A 61 -4.19 -10.17 -5.54
C ARG A 61 -4.52 -11.66 -5.75
N LYS A 62 -3.50 -12.48 -6.03
CA LYS A 62 -3.67 -13.95 -6.13
C LYS A 62 -4.14 -14.56 -4.81
N GLY A 63 -3.61 -14.09 -3.68
CA GLY A 63 -4.03 -14.51 -2.34
C GLY A 63 -5.48 -14.13 -2.02
N LEU A 64 -5.90 -12.90 -2.33
CA LEU A 64 -7.30 -12.49 -2.15
C LEU A 64 -8.27 -13.35 -2.96
N ARG A 65 -7.88 -13.68 -4.20
CA ARG A 65 -8.67 -14.58 -5.06
C ARG A 65 -8.78 -16.00 -4.48
N SER A 66 -7.70 -16.57 -3.96
CA SER A 66 -7.74 -17.92 -3.38
C SER A 66 -8.57 -18.00 -2.10
N GLN A 67 -8.70 -16.89 -1.37
CA GLN A 67 -9.55 -16.78 -0.18
C GLN A 67 -11.02 -16.48 -0.50
N GLY A 68 -11.40 -16.35 -1.78
CA GLY A 68 -12.76 -16.05 -2.19
C GLY A 68 -13.19 -14.59 -1.97
N LEU A 69 -12.25 -13.69 -1.67
CA LEU A 69 -12.53 -12.27 -1.38
C LEU A 69 -12.68 -11.41 -2.64
N SER A 70 -12.55 -11.99 -3.83
CA SER A 70 -12.62 -11.24 -5.10
C SER A 70 -13.89 -10.40 -5.25
N GLN A 71 -15.06 -10.94 -4.89
CA GLN A 71 -16.32 -10.20 -5.02
C GLN A 71 -16.37 -8.97 -4.11
N PHE A 72 -15.83 -9.06 -2.89
CA PHE A 72 -15.81 -7.95 -1.95
C PHE A 72 -15.01 -6.73 -2.47
N PHE A 73 -13.97 -6.96 -3.28
CA PHE A 73 -13.11 -5.89 -3.83
C PHE A 73 -13.49 -5.48 -5.27
N LEU A 74 -14.44 -6.16 -5.88
CA LEU A 74 -14.95 -5.89 -7.24
C LEU A 74 -16.39 -5.37 -7.27
N SER A 75 -17.19 -5.59 -6.22
CA SER A 75 -18.58 -5.11 -6.12
C SER A 75 -18.64 -3.67 -5.63
#